data_AF-A0A948DET0-F1
#
_entry.id   AF-A0A948DET0-F1
#
_cell.length_a   1.000
_cell.length_b   1.000
_cell.length_c   1.000
_cell.angle_alpha   90.00
_cell.angle_beta   90.00
_cell.angle_gamma   90.00
#
_symmetry.space_group_name_H-M   'P 1'
#
loop_
_entity.id
_entity.type
_entity.pdbx_description
1 polymer ?
#
loop_
_entity_poly.entity_id
_entity_poly.type
_entity_poly.pdbx_seq_one_letter_code
_entity_poly.pdbx_strand_id
1 'polypeptide(L)' 'MSRTTVDIDEELLAEAKEATGRNSIKGVVEYALMEVVRKKRLEKLAGLKGSGIIRLTPEDLEEMRRSD' A
#
# COMPACT_ATOMS: atom_id res chain seq x y z
N MET A 1 -16.08 14.23 -5.69
CA MET A 1 -16.17 13.30 -4.56
C MET A 1 -17.63 12.95 -4.33
N SER A 2 -17.95 11.69 -4.04
CA SER A 2 -19.29 11.27 -3.58
C SER A 2 -19.34 11.22 -2.06
N ARG A 3 -20.52 11.46 -1.48
CA ARG A 3 -20.80 11.26 -0.06
C ARG A 3 -21.45 9.90 0.11
N THR A 4 -21.00 9.14 1.11
CA THR A 4 -21.53 7.84 1.48
C THR A 4 -21.75 7.82 2.98
N THR A 5 -22.88 7.29 3.43
CA THR A 5 -23.15 7.03 4.85
C THR A 5 -22.79 5.58 5.14
N VAL A 6 -22.01 5.36 6.20
CA VAL A 6 -21.60 4.04 6.66
C VAL A 6 -21.65 4.02 8.19
N ASP A 7 -22.01 2.88 8.76
CA ASP A 7 -21.90 2.66 10.20
C ASP A 7 -20.46 2.22 10.52
N ILE A 8 -19.86 2.83 11.54
CA ILE A 8 -18.49 2.59 11.97
C ILE A 8 -18.50 2.39 13.48
N ASP A 9 -17.80 1.38 13.96
CA ASP A 9 -17.55 1.16 15.38
C ASP A 9 -16.78 2.35 15.98
N GLU A 10 -17.33 2.98 17.02
CA GLU A 10 -16.77 4.20 17.60
C GLU A 10 -15.45 3.95 18.35
N GLU A 11 -15.30 2.80 18.99
CA GLU A 11 -14.08 2.44 19.73
C GLU A 11 -12.93 2.18 18.75
N LEU A 12 -13.19 1.42 17.68
CA LEU A 12 -12.20 1.17 16.63
C LEU A 12 -11.81 2.47 15.90
N LEU A 13 -12.78 3.37 15.67
CA LEU A 13 -12.50 4.67 15.09
C LEU A 13 -11.61 5.52 16.00
N ALA A 14 -11.83 5.48 17.32
CA ALA A 14 -10.98 6.19 18.29
C ALA A 14 -9.54 5.65 18.27
N GLU A 15 -9.37 4.33 18.34
CA GLU A 15 -8.07 3.67 18.26
C GLU A 15 -7.35 4.02 16.94
N ALA A 16 -8.07 3.98 15.82
CA ALA A 16 -7.51 4.32 14.52
C ALA A 16 -7.11 5.80 14.42
N LYS A 17 -7.83 6.72 15.07
CA LYS A 17 -7.43 8.14 15.13
C LYS A 17 -6.11 8.30 15.88
N GLU A 18 -5.97 7.64 17.04
CA GLU A 18 -4.75 7.65 17.84
C GLU A 18 -3.58 7.04 17.08
N ALA A 19 -3.76 5.84 16.53
CA ALA A 19 -2.72 5.11 15.80
C ALA A 19 -2.22 5.85 14.55
N THR A 20 -3.10 6.62 13.90
CA THR A 20 -2.78 7.32 12.64
C THR A 20 -2.48 8.81 12.81
N GLY A 21 -2.66 9.37 14.01
CA GLY A 21 -2.55 10.80 14.30
C GLY A 21 -3.56 11.68 13.56
N ARG A 22 -4.70 11.12 13.14
CA ARG A 22 -5.70 11.81 12.30
C ARG A 22 -6.94 12.16 13.11
N ASN A 23 -7.37 13.41 13.01
CA ASN A 23 -8.49 13.92 13.82
C ASN A 23 -9.87 13.71 13.17
N SER A 24 -9.93 13.54 11.84
CA SER A 24 -11.21 13.44 11.11
C SER A 24 -11.51 12.00 10.68
N ILE A 25 -12.80 11.62 10.72
CA ILE A 25 -13.28 10.32 10.22
C ILE A 25 -12.87 10.14 8.77
N LYS A 26 -13.08 11.17 7.94
CA LYS A 26 -12.65 11.19 6.54
C LYS A 26 -11.16 10.85 6.41
N GLY A 27 -10.30 11.51 7.19
CA GLY A 27 -8.86 11.30 7.12
C GLY A 27 -8.47 9.87 7.49
N VAL A 28 -9.08 9.31 8.55
CA VAL A 28 -8.85 7.92 8.97
C VAL A 28 -9.29 6.96 7.88
N VAL A 29 -10.48 7.16 7.30
CA VAL A 29 -11.01 6.31 6.22
C VAL A 29 -10.14 6.38 4.97
N GLU A 30 -9.74 7.57 4.53
CA GLU A 30 -8.85 7.74 3.37
C GLU A 30 -7.50 7.04 3.59
N TYR A 31 -6.94 7.17 4.79
CA TYR A 31 -5.69 6.48 5.14
C TYR A 31 -5.84 4.97 5.14
N ALA A 32 -6.89 4.45 5.78
CA ALA A 32 -7.15 3.00 5.84
C ALA A 32 -7.32 2.41 4.43
N LEU A 33 -8.09 3.09 3.55
CA LEU A 33 -8.27 2.66 2.16
C LEU A 33 -6.94 2.66 1.40
N MET A 34 -6.11 3.69 1.58
CA MET A 34 -4.78 3.76 0.96
C MET A 34 -3.88 2.62 1.42
N GLU A 35 -3.85 2.31 2.71
CA GLU A 35 -3.03 1.24 3.27
C GLU A 35 -3.49 -0.14 2.80
N VAL A 36 -4.79 -0.38 2.67
CA VAL A 36 -5.32 -1.64 2.08
C VAL A 36 -4.83 -1.81 0.64
N VAL A 37 -4.92 -0.76 -0.19
CA VAL A 37 -4.43 -0.81 -1.58
C VAL A 37 -2.92 -1.00 -1.62
N ARG A 38 -2.17 -0.30 -0.77
CA ARG A 38 -0.72 -0.42 -0.65
C ARG A 38 -0.32 -1.85 -0.29
N LYS A 39 -0.94 -2.43 0.74
CA LYS A 39 -0.69 -3.81 1.16
C LYS A 39 -0.94 -4.79 0.00
N LYS A 40 -2.05 -4.63 -0.73
CA LYS A 40 -2.35 -5.51 -1.86
C LYS A 40 -1.32 -5.41 -2.99
N ARG A 41 -0.83 -4.20 -3.27
CA ARG A 41 0.24 -3.98 -4.26
C ARG A 41 1.54 -4.64 -3.82
N LEU A 42 1.92 -4.52 -2.54
CA LEU A 42 3.11 -5.17 -1.99
C LEU A 42 3.00 -6.70 -2.03
N GLU A 43 1.84 -7.26 -1.66
CA GLU A 43 1.57 -8.70 -1.79
C GLU A 43 1.74 -9.18 -3.24
N LYS A 44 1.20 -8.42 -4.21
CA LYS A 44 1.37 -8.72 -5.63
C LYS A 44 2.85 -8.75 -6.00
N LEU A 45 3.61 -7.71 -5.66
CA LEU A 45 5.04 -7.63 -5.96
C LEU A 45 5.84 -8.76 -5.29
N ALA A 46 5.54 -9.08 -4.03
CA ALA A 46 6.15 -10.21 -3.33
C ALA A 46 5.87 -11.53 -4.05
N GLY A 47 4.64 -11.73 -4.54
CA GLY A 47 4.26 -12.87 -5.38
C GLY A 47 4.96 -12.91 -6.74
N LEU A 48 5.47 -11.78 -7.24
CA LEU A 48 6.29 -11.76 -8.46
C LEU A 48 7.75 -12.17 -8.21
N LYS A 49 8.20 -12.26 -6.95
CA LYS A 49 9.56 -12.71 -6.62
C LYS A 49 9.75 -14.14 -7.12
N GLY A 50 10.69 -14.35 -8.05
CA GLY A 50 10.95 -15.67 -8.66
C GLY A 50 9.99 -16.04 -9.79
N SER A 51 9.02 -15.19 -10.15
CA SER A 51 8.09 -15.44 -11.26
C SER A 51 8.71 -15.32 -12.66
N GLY A 52 9.96 -14.85 -12.77
CA GLY A 52 10.63 -14.62 -14.05
C GLY A 52 10.09 -13.43 -14.86
N ILE A 53 9.22 -12.60 -14.28
CA ILE A 53 8.64 -11.41 -14.94
C ILE A 53 9.71 -10.43 -15.42
N ILE A 54 10.81 -10.30 -14.66
CA ILE A 54 12.00 -9.61 -15.13
C ILE A 54 12.91 -10.68 -15.71
N ARG A 55 12.95 -10.78 -17.04
CA ARG A 55 13.88 -11.64 -17.76
C ARG A 55 15.23 -10.93 -17.85
N LEU A 56 15.93 -10.90 -16.71
CA LEU A 56 17.26 -10.31 -16.62
C LEU A 56 18.29 -11.42 -16.76
N THR A 57 19.17 -11.33 -17.75
CA THR A 57 20.35 -12.19 -17.85
C THR A 57 21.49 -11.64 -16.97
N PRO A 58 22.51 -12.46 -16.63
CA PRO A 58 23.71 -11.97 -15.96
C PRO A 58 24.40 -10.84 -16.74
N GLU A 59 24.39 -10.90 -18.07
CA GLU A 59 24.95 -9.87 -18.94
C GLU A 59 24.18 -8.55 -18.84
N ASP A 60 22.84 -8.60 -18.86
CA ASP A 60 21.99 -7.41 -18.68
C ASP A 60 22.26 -6.74 -17.31
N LEU A 61 22.43 -7.54 -16.25
CA LEU A 61 22.72 -7.04 -14.91
C LEU A 61 24.08 -6.34 -14.82
N GLU A 62 25.07 -6.89 -15.52
CA GLU A 62 26.43 -6.38 -15.56
C GLU A 62 26.51 -5.04 -16.31
N GLU A 63 25.76 -4.86 -17.41
CA GLU A 63 25.68 -3.58 -18.12
C GLU A 63 25.00 -2.48 -17.29
N MET A 64 23.93 -2.82 -16.56
CA MET A 64 23.24 -1.86 -15.70
C MET A 64 24.15 -1.31 -14.59
N ARG A 65 25.00 -2.15 -14.00
CA ARG A 65 25.95 -1.74 -12.93
C ARG A 65 27.09 -0.86 -13.42
N ARG A 66 27.43 -0.90 -14.71
CA ARG A 66 28.50 -0.06 -15.29
C ARG A 66 28.00 1.34 -15.67
N SER A 67 26.69 1.55 -15.66
CA SER A 67 26.04 2.79 -16.11
C SER A 67 25.52 3.67 -14.96
N ASP A 68 25.69 3.22 -13.71
CA ASP A 68 25.55 4.01 -12.47
C ASP A 68 26.93 4.54 -12.01
#